data_AF-A0A913XLS5-F1
#
_entry.id   AF-A0A913XLS5-F1
#
_cell.length_a   1.000
_cell.length_b   1.000
_cell.length_c   1.000
_cell.angle_alpha   90.00
_cell.angle_beta   90.00
_cell.angle_gamma   90.00
#
_symmetry.space_group_name_H-M   'P 1'
#
loop_
_entity.id
_entity.type
_entity.pdbx_description
1 polymer ?
#
loop_
_entity_poly.entity_id
_entity_poly.type
_entity_poly.pdbx_seq_one_letter_code
_entity_poly.pdbx_strand_id
1 'polypeptide(L)'
;MAALRLLVLFMVGTILLCQVSADPLWNEILRENLLEQRSNSPGCRNSFSDEICGKIINRRDCTRPYTRKGSFGRRHCRKLCNFCS
;
A
#
# COMPACT_ATOMS: atom_id res chain seq x y z
N MET A 1 39.45 3.87 32.66
CA MET A 1 39.75 4.49 31.34
C MET A 1 39.71 3.51 30.15
N ALA A 2 39.87 2.19 30.34
CA ALA A 2 39.80 1.21 29.24
C ALA A 2 38.37 1.00 28.67
N ALA A 3 37.34 1.00 29.53
CA ALA A 3 35.95 0.80 29.12
C ALA A 3 35.41 1.92 28.20
N LEU A 4 35.83 3.17 28.42
CA LEU A 4 35.45 4.31 27.57
C LEU A 4 35.99 4.14 26.14
N ARG A 5 37.22 3.63 26.01
CA ARG A 5 37.85 3.37 24.69
C ARG A 5 37.14 2.25 23.94
N LEU A 6 36.72 1.20 24.64
CA LEU A 6 35.93 0.11 24.05
C LEU A 6 34.54 0.57 23.58
N LEU A 7 33.86 1.42 24.36
CA LEU A 7 32.56 1.99 23.95
C LEU A 7 32.69 2.87 22.70
N VAL A 8 33.75 3.68 22.62
CA VAL A 8 34.01 4.51 21.43
C VAL A 8 34.29 3.64 20.21
N LEU A 9 35.07 2.56 20.34
CA LEU A 9 35.33 1.63 19.25
C LEU A 9 34.06 0.90 18.78
N PHE A 10 33.20 0.50 19.70
CA PHE A 10 31.90 -0.08 19.37
C PHE A 10 30.99 0.91 18.63
N MET A 11 30.92 2.16 19.10
CA MET A 11 30.14 3.21 18.42
C MET A 11 30.65 3.50 17.02
N VAL A 12 31.97 3.58 16.82
CA VAL A 12 32.53 3.79 15.47
C VAL A 12 32.25 2.58 14.57
N GLY A 13 32.37 1.36 15.11
CA GLY A 13 32.06 0.13 14.38
C GLY A 13 30.58 0.04 13.95
N THR A 14 29.64 0.41 14.83
CA THR A 14 28.21 0.38 14.50
C THR A 14 27.83 1.45 13.47
N ILE A 15 28.43 2.65 13.54
CA ILE A 15 28.19 3.72 12.55
C ILE A 15 28.66 3.28 11.16
N LEU A 16 29.84 2.65 11.06
CA LEU A 16 30.37 2.14 9.79
C LEU A 16 29.49 1.02 9.21
N LEU A 17 28.97 0.12 10.05
CA LEU A 17 28.04 -0.94 9.62
C LEU A 17 26.70 -0.37 9.15
N CYS A 18 26.20 0.69 9.78
CA CYS A 18 24.97 1.37 9.35
C CYS A 18 25.09 2.06 7.98
N GLN A 19 26.29 2.49 7.58
CA GLN A 19 26.48 3.07 6.24
C GLN A 19 26.47 2.02 5.13
N VAL A 20 26.90 0.79 5.43
CA VAL A 20 26.87 -0.33 4.47
C VAL A 20 25.47 -0.95 4.38
N SER A 21 24.69 -0.99 5.47
CA SER A 21 23.33 -1.54 5.45
C SER A 21 22.27 -0.58 4.87
N ALA A 22 22.63 0.68 4.59
CA ALA A 22 21.80 1.63 3.86
C ALA A 22 21.85 1.40 2.32
N ASP A 23 22.01 0.15 1.89
CA ASP A 23 21.94 -0.23 0.49
C ASP A 23 20.53 0.05 -0.08
N PRO A 24 20.44 0.59 -1.31
CA PRO A 24 19.16 0.92 -1.96
C PRO A 24 18.25 -0.30 -2.18
N LEU A 25 18.79 -1.52 -2.06
CA LEU A 25 18.07 -2.78 -2.22
C LEU A 25 17.02 -3.01 -1.11
N TRP A 26 17.31 -2.64 0.14
CA TRP A 26 16.35 -2.79 1.24
C TRP A 26 15.17 -1.82 1.13
N ASN A 27 15.40 -0.63 0.57
CA ASN A 27 14.33 0.33 0.31
C ASN A 27 13.39 -0.16 -0.81
N GLU A 28 13.90 -0.88 -1.81
CA GLU A 28 13.08 -1.46 -2.88
C GLU A 28 12.21 -2.60 -2.33
N ILE A 29 12.77 -3.48 -1.50
CA ILE A 29 12.06 -4.61 -0.86
C ILE A 29 11.02 -4.13 0.17
N LEU A 30 11.31 -3.04 0.89
CA LEU A 30 10.35 -2.44 1.83
C LEU A 30 9.23 -1.70 1.09
N ARG A 31 9.54 -1.12 -0.08
CA ARG A 31 8.57 -0.40 -0.92
C ARG A 31 7.62 -1.33 -1.66
N GLU A 32 8.08 -2.49 -2.13
CA GLU A 32 7.20 -3.52 -2.71
C GLU A 32 6.24 -4.09 -1.65
N ASN A 33 6.74 -4.41 -0.45
CA ASN A 33 5.93 -4.96 0.63
C ASN A 33 4.90 -3.95 1.16
N LEU A 34 5.24 -2.65 1.24
CA LEU A 34 4.28 -1.60 1.64
C LEU A 34 3.17 -1.37 0.59
N LEU A 35 3.47 -1.54 -0.70
CA LEU A 35 2.46 -1.48 -1.77
C LEU A 35 1.50 -2.68 -1.69
N GLU A 36 2.02 -3.88 -1.41
CA GLU A 36 1.20 -5.08 -1.22
C GLU A 36 0.35 -5.00 0.04
N GLN A 37 0.88 -4.45 1.13
CA GLN A 37 0.16 -4.29 2.40
C GLN A 37 -0.96 -3.24 2.32
N ARG A 38 -0.82 -2.21 1.47
CA ARG A 38 -1.92 -1.29 1.13
C ARG A 38 -3.02 -1.97 0.29
N SER A 39 -2.69 -3.02 -0.45
CA SER A 39 -3.64 -3.84 -1.22
C SER A 39 -4.37 -4.91 -0.37
N ASN A 40 -3.77 -5.28 0.78
CA ASN A 40 -4.28 -6.25 1.76
C ASN A 40 -4.91 -5.63 3.01
N SER A 41 -5.13 -4.31 3.02
CA SER A 41 -6.06 -3.75 3.99
C SER A 41 -7.47 -4.27 3.70
N PRO A 42 -8.26 -4.71 4.70
CA PRO A 42 -9.68 -5.07 4.52
C PRO A 42 -10.56 -3.88 4.07
N GLY A 43 -9.94 -2.72 3.81
CA GLY A 43 -10.55 -1.53 3.26
C GLY A 43 -10.92 -1.73 1.80
N CYS A 44 -12.23 -1.81 1.57
CA CYS A 44 -12.90 -1.44 0.33
C CYS A 44 -12.17 -1.82 -0.98
N ARG A 45 -12.30 -3.09 -1.39
CA ARG A 45 -11.81 -3.55 -2.71
C ARG A 45 -12.95 -3.73 -3.70
N ASN A 46 -12.64 -3.40 -4.96
CA ASN A 46 -13.46 -3.83 -6.08
C ASN A 46 -13.26 -5.34 -6.32
N SER A 47 -14.33 -6.04 -6.72
CA SER A 47 -14.25 -7.43 -7.17
C SER A 47 -13.52 -7.55 -8.52
N PHE A 48 -13.59 -6.51 -9.35
CA PHE A 48 -12.85 -6.39 -10.61
C PHE A 48 -11.76 -5.33 -10.49
N SER A 49 -10.80 -5.33 -11.42
CA SER A 49 -9.77 -4.29 -11.47
C SER A 49 -10.39 -2.89 -11.63
N ASP A 50 -9.69 -1.88 -11.13
CA ASP A 50 -10.14 -0.48 -11.21
C ASP A 50 -10.35 -0.04 -12.68
N GLU A 51 -9.58 -0.60 -13.62
CA GLU A 51 -9.74 -0.37 -15.06
C GLU A 51 -11.07 -0.92 -15.60
N ILE A 52 -11.43 -2.16 -15.26
CA ILE A 52 -12.70 -2.77 -15.69
C ILE A 52 -13.87 -1.99 -15.08
N CYS A 53 -13.77 -1.67 -13.79
CA CYS A 53 -14.78 -0.87 -13.12
C CYS A 53 -14.96 0.51 -13.76
N GLY A 54 -13.87 1.19 -14.14
CA GLY A 54 -13.91 2.50 -14.81
C GLY A 54 -14.44 2.45 -16.25
N LYS A 55 -14.26 1.32 -16.96
CA LYS A 55 -14.81 1.13 -18.32
C LYS A 55 -16.33 0.86 -18.30
N ILE A 56 -16.82 0.14 -17.29
CA ILE A 56 -18.22 -0.32 -17.24
C ILE A 56 -19.11 0.68 -16.49
N ILE A 57 -18.61 1.25 -15.39
CA ILE A 57 -19.36 2.06 -14.43
C ILE A 57 -18.82 3.48 -14.40
N ASN A 58 -19.73 4.44 -14.59
CA ASN A 58 -19.46 5.85 -14.32
C ASN A 58 -19.97 6.24 -12.92
N ARG A 59 -19.45 7.34 -12.38
CA ARG A 59 -19.93 7.89 -11.09
C ARG A 59 -21.45 8.15 -11.07
N ARG A 60 -22.05 8.52 -12.21
CA ARG A 60 -23.51 8.73 -12.32
C ARG A 60 -24.33 7.45 -12.24
N ASP A 61 -23.73 6.31 -12.57
CA ASP A 61 -24.39 5.01 -12.46
C ASP A 61 -24.46 4.56 -11.00
N CYS A 62 -23.46 4.92 -10.20
CA CYS A 62 -23.43 4.65 -8.76
C CYS A 62 -24.64 5.28 -8.01
N THR A 63 -25.11 6.45 -8.44
CA THR A 63 -26.27 7.13 -7.82
C THR A 63 -27.61 6.53 -8.22
N ARG A 64 -27.65 5.61 -9.21
CA ARG A 64 -28.87 5.02 -9.76
C ARG A 64 -28.94 3.50 -9.49
N PRO A 65 -29.24 3.08 -8.25
CA PRO A 65 -29.12 1.68 -7.82
C PRO A 65 -30.00 0.68 -8.60
N TYR A 66 -31.12 1.14 -9.13
CA TYR A 66 -32.08 0.29 -9.85
C TYR A 66 -31.70 -0.01 -11.30
N THR A 67 -30.63 0.63 -11.81
CA THR A 67 -30.12 0.32 -13.15
C THR A 67 -29.18 -0.89 -13.09
N ARG A 68 -29.09 -1.65 -14.18
CA ARG A 68 -28.12 -2.77 -14.30
C ARG A 68 -26.69 -2.35 -13.97
N LYS A 69 -26.29 -1.16 -14.40
CA LYS A 69 -24.97 -0.59 -14.10
C LYS A 69 -24.86 -0.20 -12.62
N GLY A 70 -25.85 0.48 -12.06
CA GLY A 70 -25.82 0.86 -10.64
C GLY A 70 -25.78 -0.34 -9.68
N SER A 71 -26.54 -1.40 -9.96
CA SER A 71 -26.50 -2.64 -9.17
C SER A 71 -25.17 -3.38 -9.30
N PHE A 72 -24.60 -3.43 -10.51
CA PHE A 72 -23.25 -3.95 -10.73
C PHE A 72 -22.19 -3.15 -9.97
N GLY A 73 -22.24 -1.82 -10.06
CA GLY A 73 -21.32 -0.92 -9.37
C GLY A 73 -21.36 -1.09 -7.85
N ARG A 74 -22.57 -1.20 -7.28
CA ARG A 74 -22.77 -1.49 -5.84
C ARG A 74 -22.21 -2.82 -5.40
N ARG A 75 -22.30 -3.85 -6.25
CA ARG A 75 -21.90 -5.20 -5.85
C ARG A 75 -20.40 -5.42 -6.03
N HIS A 76 -19.84 -4.94 -7.14
CA HIS A 76 -18.51 -5.29 -7.62
C HIS A 76 -17.51 -4.13 -7.71
N CYS A 77 -17.98 -2.88 -7.84
CA CYS A 77 -17.12 -1.70 -8.00
C CYS A 77 -17.28 -0.72 -6.82
N ARG A 78 -17.30 -1.25 -5.61
CA ARG A 78 -17.61 -0.52 -4.38
C ARG A 78 -16.62 0.62 -4.10
N LYS A 79 -15.33 0.43 -4.39
CA LYS A 79 -14.29 1.46 -4.25
C LYS A 79 -14.51 2.60 -5.24
N LEU A 80 -14.85 2.29 -6.50
CA LEU A 80 -15.10 3.31 -7.52
C LEU A 80 -16.36 4.14 -7.20
N CYS A 81 -17.39 3.49 -6.66
CA CYS A 81 -18.61 4.14 -6.22
C CYS A 81 -18.58 4.65 -4.77
N ASN A 82 -17.44 4.55 -4.09
CA ASN A 82 -17.25 4.97 -2.70
C ASN A 82 -18.28 4.40 -1.71
N PHE A 83 -18.71 3.14 -1.93
CA PHE A 83 -19.67 2.43 -1.07
C PHE A 83 -19.03 1.68 0.10
N CYS A 84 -17.71 1.75 0.22
CA CYS A 84 -17.01 1.27 1.39
C CYS A 84 -15.94 2.29 1.78
N SER A 85 -15.71 2.37 3.09
CA SER A 85 -14.82 3.31 3.78
C SER A 85 -13.87 2.53 4.66
#